data_AF-A0A1N7RUD7-F1
#
_entry.id   AF-A0A1N7RUD7-F1
#
_cell.length_a   1.000
_cell.length_b   1.000
_cell.length_c   1.000
_cell.angle_alpha   90.00
_cell.angle_beta   90.00
_cell.angle_gamma   90.00
#
_symmetry.space_group_name_H-M   'P 1'
#
loop_
_entity.id
_entity.type
_entity.pdbx_description
1 polymer ?
#
loop_
_entity_poly.entity_id
_entity_poly.type
_entity_poly.pdbx_seq_one_letter_code
_entity_poly.pdbx_strand_id
1 'polypeptide(L)' 'MRTTLDIDDDVLAVARMRADREHVSIGRIISQLARAALQRPAAAPAMRNGLPVLPNARTARTVTPELVNQLLDEAP' A
#
# COMPACT_ATOMS: atom_id res chain seq x y z
N MET A 1 10.75 18.42 -6.82
CA MET A 1 10.13 19.64 -7.37
C MET A 1 9.55 20.43 -6.20
N ARG A 2 9.60 21.77 -6.25
CA ARG A 2 8.97 22.65 -5.25
C ARG A 2 7.80 23.35 -5.92
N THR A 3 6.62 23.18 -5.36
CA THR A 3 5.34 23.65 -5.93
C THR A 3 4.46 24.10 -4.77
N THR A 4 3.65 25.13 -5.01
CA THR A 4 2.61 25.55 -4.07
C THR A 4 1.33 24.83 -4.43
N LEU A 5 0.71 24.17 -3.47
CA LEU A 5 -0.54 23.43 -3.61
C LEU A 5 -1.50 23.95 -2.54
N ASP A 6 -2.77 24.06 -2.90
CA ASP A 6 -3.84 24.23 -1.93
C ASP A 6 -4.25 22.83 -1.42
N ILE A 7 -4.35 22.67 -0.09
CA ILE A 7 -4.57 21.38 0.56
C ILE A 7 -5.50 21.61 1.75
N ASP A 8 -6.53 20.77 1.87
CA ASP A 8 -7.45 20.80 3.01
C ASP A 8 -6.72 20.56 4.35
N ASP A 9 -7.21 21.21 5.41
CA ASP A 9 -6.58 21.19 6.74
C ASP A 9 -6.50 19.77 7.33
N ASP A 10 -7.49 18.93 7.06
CA ASP A 10 -7.53 17.54 7.53
C ASP A 10 -6.46 16.68 6.85
N VAL A 11 -6.27 16.84 5.54
CA VAL A 11 -5.21 16.19 4.77
C VAL A 11 -3.83 16.61 5.28
N LEU A 12 -3.64 17.90 5.54
CA LEU A 12 -2.38 18.41 6.09
C LEU A 12 -2.10 17.84 7.49
N ALA A 13 -3.11 17.76 8.35
CA ALA A 13 -2.98 17.19 9.69
C ALA A 13 -2.56 15.71 9.64
N VAL A 14 -3.20 14.91 8.78
CA VAL A 14 -2.84 13.50 8.58
C VAL A 14 -1.43 13.37 8.02
N ALA A 15 -1.05 14.18 7.02
CA ALA A 15 0.27 14.13 6.42
C ALA A 15 1.38 14.48 7.43
N ARG A 16 1.15 15.46 8.31
CA ARG A 16 2.07 15.84 9.39
C ARG A 16 2.27 14.71 10.40
N MET A 17 1.19 14.12 10.90
CA MET A 17 1.25 12.97 11.81
C MET A 17 2.07 11.82 11.22
N ARG A 18 1.85 11.52 9.93
CA ARG A 18 2.55 10.44 9.23
C ARG A 18 4.03 10.75 9.02
N ALA A 19 4.33 12.00 8.64
CA ALA A 19 5.69 12.50 8.46
C ALA A 19 6.50 12.38 9.76
N ASP A 20 5.91 12.74 10.90
CA ASP A 20 6.54 12.65 12.21
C ASP A 20 6.81 11.18 12.61
N ARG A 21 5.84 10.29 12.38
CA ARG A 21 6.00 8.84 12.64
C ARG A 21 7.08 8.21 11.78
N GLU A 22 7.11 8.53 10.48
CA GLU A 22 8.01 7.93 9.50
C GLU A 22 9.37 8.66 9.38
N HIS A 23 9.57 9.76 10.12
CA HIS A 23 10.77 10.59 10.11
C HIS A 23 11.15 11.09 8.70
N VAL A 24 10.15 11.55 7.95
CA VAL A 24 10.29 12.09 6.59
C VAL A 24 9.61 13.45 6.47
N SER A 25 9.86 14.20 5.38
CA SER A 25 9.19 15.48 5.17
C SER A 25 7.72 15.31 4.78
N ILE A 26 6.88 16.28 5.17
CA ILE A 26 5.45 16.34 4.78
C ILE A 26 5.30 16.26 3.26
N GLY A 27 6.12 17.00 2.51
CA GLY A 27 6.11 16.96 1.04
C GLY A 27 6.39 15.58 0.45
N ARG A 28 7.20 14.74 1.14
CA ARG A 28 7.44 13.36 0.73
C ARG A 28 6.20 12.49 0.94
N ILE A 29 5.52 12.63 2.09
CA ILE A 29 4.25 11.93 2.37
C ILE A 29 3.19 12.32 1.33
N ILE A 30 2.98 13.61 1.08
CA ILE A 30 2.02 14.08 0.07
C ILE A 30 2.36 13.54 -1.32
N SER A 31 3.64 13.55 -1.71
CA SER A 31 4.07 12.99 -3.00
C SER A 31 3.81 11.48 -3.11
N GLN A 32 4.00 10.72 -2.03
CA GLN A 32 3.70 9.29 -1.99
C GLN A 32 2.21 9.02 -2.10
N LEU A 33 1.38 9.77 -1.35
CA LEU A 33 -0.08 9.65 -1.40
C LEU A 33 -0.61 9.99 -2.80
N ALA A 34 -0.15 11.09 -3.39
CA ALA A 34 -0.51 11.46 -4.76
C ALA A 34 -0.08 10.39 -5.77
N ARG A 35 1.12 9.83 -5.65
CA ARG A 35 1.59 8.74 -6.50
C ARG A 35 0.69 7.50 -6.37
N ALA A 36 0.31 7.12 -5.15
CA ALA A 36 -0.57 5.99 -4.91
C ALA A 36 -1.95 6.20 -5.52
N ALA A 37 -2.52 7.39 -5.39
CA ALA A 37 -3.81 7.75 -5.98
C ALA A 37 -3.79 7.74 -7.53
N LEU A 38 -2.65 8.06 -8.14
CA LEU A 38 -2.47 8.02 -9.59
C LEU A 38 -2.18 6.61 -10.13
N GLN A 39 -1.90 5.62 -9.27
CA GLN A 39 -1.80 4.25 -9.74
C GLN A 39 -3.18 3.77 -10.20
N ARG A 40 -3.23 3.20 -11.42
CA ARG A 40 -4.44 2.56 -11.92
C ARG A 40 -4.89 1.53 -10.88
N PRO A 41 -6.16 1.55 -10.44
CA PRO A 41 -6.68 0.51 -9.56
C PRO A 41 -6.32 -0.84 -10.18
N ALA A 42 -5.72 -1.73 -9.40
CA ALA A 42 -5.54 -3.11 -9.83
C ALA A 42 -6.89 -3.59 -10.39
N ALA A 43 -6.86 -4.28 -11.53
CA ALA A 43 -8.07 -4.82 -12.12
C ALA A 43 -8.88 -5.52 -11.01
N ALA A 44 -10.18 -5.19 -10.91
CA ALA A 44 -11.03 -5.76 -9.88
C ALA A 44 -10.84 -7.28 -9.89
N PRO A 45 -10.64 -7.92 -8.72
CA PRO A 45 -10.39 -9.34 -8.69
C PRO A 45 -11.55 -10.07 -9.36
N ALA A 46 -11.23 -11.09 -10.15
CA ALA A 46 -12.26 -11.89 -10.80
C ALA A 46 -13.17 -12.48 -9.72
N MET A 47 -14.48 -12.40 -9.90
CA MET A 47 -15.44 -12.92 -8.92
C MET A 47 -15.90 -14.31 -9.35
N ARG A 48 -15.97 -15.27 -8.42
CA ARG A 48 -16.58 -16.59 -8.63
C ARG A 48 -17.50 -16.90 -7.46
N ASN A 49 -18.78 -17.09 -7.74
CA ASN A 49 -19.82 -17.35 -6.74
C ASN A 49 -19.87 -16.28 -5.61
N GLY A 50 -19.63 -15.01 -5.95
CA GLY A 50 -19.63 -13.90 -4.99
C GLY A 50 -18.34 -13.75 -4.17
N LEU A 51 -17.33 -14.57 -4.41
CA LEU A 51 -16.03 -14.48 -3.73
C LEU A 51 -14.94 -13.96 -4.69
N PRO A 52 -14.03 -13.09 -4.24
CA PRO A 52 -12.88 -12.67 -5.03
C PRO A 52 -11.94 -13.85 -5.23
N VAL A 53 -11.61 -14.11 -6.50
CA VAL A 53 -10.65 -15.13 -6.90
C VAL A 53 -9.27 -14.50 -6.91
N LEU A 54 -8.37 -15.06 -6.10
CA LEU A 54 -6.97 -14.72 -6.15
C LEU A 54 -6.43 -15.06 -7.55
N PRO A 55 -5.71 -14.15 -8.21
CA PRO A 55 -5.20 -14.40 -9.55
C PRO A 55 -4.28 -15.62 -9.52
N ASN A 56 -4.53 -16.56 -10.44
CA ASN A 56 -3.56 -17.61 -10.76
C ASN A 56 -2.35 -16.92 -11.40
N ALA A 57 -1.35 -16.59 -10.59
CA ALA A 57 -0.04 -16.29 -11.10
C ALA A 57 0.61 -17.62 -11.47
N ARG A 58 0.78 -17.89 -12.77
CA ARG A 58 1.48 -19.08 -13.27
C ARG A 58 2.92 -19.19 -12.74
N THR A 59 3.45 -18.10 -12.19
CA THR A 59 4.75 -17.95 -11.54
C THR A 59 4.68 -17.93 -10.01
N ALA A 60 3.50 -18.14 -9.41
CA ALA A 60 3.36 -18.20 -7.96
C ALA A 60 4.14 -19.39 -7.40
N ARG A 61 4.96 -19.14 -6.39
CA ARG A 61 5.65 -20.17 -5.63
C ARG A 61 4.63 -21.00 -4.87
N THR A 62 4.78 -22.32 -4.90
CA THR A 62 3.98 -23.22 -4.05
C THR A 62 4.23 -22.86 -2.59
N VAL A 63 3.16 -22.51 -1.87
CA VAL A 63 3.21 -22.26 -0.43
C VAL A 63 3.01 -23.59 0.29
N THR A 64 3.99 -24.00 1.10
CA THR A 64 3.93 -25.23 1.90
C THR A 64 3.75 -24.90 3.39
N PRO A 65 3.26 -25.83 4.22
CA PRO A 65 3.15 -25.63 5.66
C PRO A 65 4.50 -25.25 6.31
N GLU A 66 5.60 -25.82 5.82
CA GLU A 66 6.95 -25.53 6.31
C GLU A 66 7.34 -24.07 6.05
N LEU A 67 7.01 -23.53 4.87
CA LEU A 67 7.24 -22.12 4.55
C LEU A 67 6.42 -21.19 5.45
N VAL A 68 5.17 -21.56 5.75
CA VAL A 68 4.31 -20.76 6.64
C VAL A 68 4.90 -20.72 8.05
N ASN A 69 5.33 -21.86 8.59
CA ASN A 69 5.94 -21.92 9.92
C ASN A 69 7.23 -21.10 9.99
N GLN A 70 8.11 -21.20 8.98
CA GLN A 70 9.33 -20.39 8.90
C GLN A 70 9.03 -18.88 8.96
N LEU A 71 8.03 -18.39 8.22
CA LEU A 71 7.68 -16.97 8.22
C LEU A 71 7.07 -16.50 9.54
N LEU A 72 6.35 -17.37 10.25
CA LEU A 72 5.82 -17.07 11.58
C LEU A 72 6.94 -16.95 12.61
N ASP A 73 7.94 -17.83 12.52
CA ASP A 73 9.11 -17.82 13.40
C ASP A 73 10.03 -16.60 13.14
N GLU A 74 10.04 -16.08 11.90
CA GLU A 74 10.80 -14.89 11.49
C GLU A 74 10.12 -13.55 11.84
N ALA A 75 8.83 -13.56 12.20
CA ALA A 75 8.11 -12.36 12.58
C ALA A 75 8.49 -11.92 14.01
N PRO A 76 8.91 -10.65 14.24
CA PRO A 76 9.26 -10.15 15.57
C PRO A 76 8.05 -9.97 16.50
#